data_AF-A0A7X0X1P1-F1
#
_entry.id   AF-A0A7X0X1P1-F1
#
_cell.length_a   1.000
_cell.length_b   1.000
_cell.length_c   1.000
_cell.angle_alpha   90.00
_cell.angle_beta   90.00
_cell.angle_gamma   90.00
#
_symmetry.space_group_name_H-M   'P 1'
#
loop_
_entity.id
_entity.type
_entity.pdbx_description
1 polymer ?
#
loop_
_entity_poly.entity_id
_entity_poly.type
_entity_poly.pdbx_seq_one_letter_code
_entity_poly.pdbx_strand_id
1 'polypeptide(L)' 'MNIQVGSKVKTTYKTKFVKKGEYGTVKEIYDVVNIPVTALVDFRHSTVCFFIRDLEVAE' A
#
# COMPACT_ATOMS: atom_id res chain seq x y z
N MET A 1 -7.35 -0.67 12.10
CA MET A 1 -6.46 0.47 11.81
C MET A 1 -6.86 1.04 10.46
N ASN A 2 -7.07 2.35 10.36
CA ASN A 2 -7.54 2.97 9.12
C ASN A 2 -6.31 3.47 8.33
N ILE A 3 -6.03 2.86 7.17
CA ILE A 3 -4.92 3.30 6.31
C ILE A 3 -5.35 4.61 5.63
N GLN A 4 -4.54 5.65 5.76
CA GLN A 4 -4.79 6.97 5.19
C GLN A 4 -3.60 7.44 4.35
N VAL A 5 -3.81 8.44 3.51
CA VAL A 5 -2.71 9.13 2.83
C VAL A 5 -1.67 9.63 3.85
N GLY A 6 -0.39 9.39 3.58
CA GLY A 6 0.72 9.68 4.48
C GLY A 6 1.04 8.55 5.47
N SER A 7 0.21 7.51 5.58
CA SER A 7 0.50 6.38 6.47
C SER A 7 1.74 5.62 5.99
N LYS A 8 2.61 5.25 6.93
CA LYS A 8 3.63 4.24 6.68
C LYS A 8 2.99 2.88 6.74
N VAL A 9 3.25 2.07 5.72
CA VAL A 9 2.69 0.74 5.58
C VAL A 9 3.78 -0.27 5.27
N LYS A 10 3.53 -1.51 5.66
CA LYS A 10 4.33 -2.67 5.33
C LYS A 10 3.48 -3.57 4.44
N THR A 11 4.02 -3.98 3.30
CA THR A 11 3.29 -4.91 2.43
C THR A 11 3.37 -6.34 2.96
N THR A 12 2.24 -7.06 2.99
CA THR A 12 2.18 -8.47 3.34
C THR A 12 2.31 -9.38 2.10
N TYR A 13 2.35 -8.78 0.91
CA TYR A 13 2.37 -9.44 -0.39
C TYR A 13 3.65 -9.15 -1.18
N LYS A 14 4.14 -10.12 -1.96
CA LYS A 14 5.30 -9.95 -2.83
C LYS A 14 4.83 -9.64 -4.25
N THR A 15 5.36 -8.58 -4.85
CA THR A 15 5.20 -8.30 -6.28
C THR A 15 6.51 -8.55 -7.04
N LYS A 16 6.55 -8.25 -8.34
CA LYS A 16 7.79 -8.31 -9.13
C LYS A 16 8.84 -7.31 -8.65
N PHE A 17 8.40 -6.16 -8.14
CA PHE A 17 9.25 -5.02 -7.81
C PHE A 17 9.40 -4.78 -6.31
N VAL A 18 8.42 -5.21 -5.50
CA VAL A 18 8.37 -4.96 -4.06
C VAL A 18 8.41 -6.29 -3.32
N LYS A 19 9.30 -6.41 -2.34
CA LYS A 19 9.44 -7.60 -1.51
C LYS A 19 8.35 -7.62 -0.44
N LYS A 20 7.91 -8.81 -0.04
CA LYS A 20 7.07 -8.97 1.15
C LYS A 20 7.79 -8.39 2.36
N GLY A 21 7.07 -7.61 3.16
CA GLY A 21 7.58 -6.93 4.35
C GLY A 21 8.31 -5.62 4.07
N GLU A 22 8.34 -5.16 2.82
CA GLU A 22 8.91 -3.86 2.47
C GLU A 22 8.01 -2.71 2.93
N TYR A 23 8.63 -1.63 3.38
CA TYR A 23 7.93 -0.46 3.88
C TYR A 23 7.77 0.58 2.79
N GLY A 24 6.60 1.22 2.77
CA GLY A 24 6.30 2.32 1.88
C GLY A 24 5.39 3.35 2.54
N THR A 25 5.14 4.44 1.84
CA THR A 25 4.23 5.51 2.28
C THR A 25 3.04 5.59 1.33
N VAL A 26 1.83 5.61 1.87
CA VAL A 26 0.61 5.77 1.08
C VAL A 26 0.55 7.20 0.51
N LYS A 27 0.43 7.33 -0.81
CA LYS A 27 0.30 8.62 -1.50
C LYS A 27 -1.14 8.91 -1.87
N GLU A 28 -1.87 7.91 -2.34
CA GLU A 28 -3.25 8.04 -2.80
C GLU A 28 -4.05 6.81 -2.39
N ILE A 29 -5.37 6.97 -2.23
CA ILE A 29 -6.31 5.89 -1.98
C ILE A 29 -7.43 6.02 -3.02
N TYR A 30 -7.69 4.92 -3.72
CA TYR A 30 -8.79 4.82 -4.67
C TYR A 30 -9.87 3.91 -4.09
N ASP A 31 -11.00 4.52 -3.79
CA ASP A 31 -12.24 3.85 -3.39
C ASP A 31 -13.26 4.02 -4.52
N VAL A 32 -13.27 3.05 -5.43
CA VAL A 32 -14.12 3.05 -6.62
C VAL A 32 -15.17 1.96 -6.47
N VAL A 33 -16.41 2.29 -6.83
CA VAL A 33 -17.55 1.37 -6.74
C VAL A 33 -17.23 0.05 -7.47
N ASN A 34 -17.50 -1.07 -6.80
CA ASN A 34 -17.25 -2.44 -7.27
C ASN A 34 -15.78 -2.86 -7.42
N ILE A 35 -14.82 -2.08 -6.92
CA ILE A 35 -13.40 -2.46 -6.89
C ILE A 35 -12.92 -2.50 -5.43
N PRO A 36 -12.15 -3.52 -4.99
CA PRO A 36 -11.57 -3.50 -3.66
C PRO A 36 -10.68 -2.27 -3.47
N VAL A 37 -10.78 -1.61 -2.32
CA VAL A 37 -10.05 -0.35 -2.06
C VAL A 37 -8.55 -0.54 -2.27
N THR A 38 -7.95 0.34 -3.06
CA THR A 38 -6.53 0.31 -3.41
C THR A 38 -5.81 1.54 -2.89
N ALA A 39 -4.53 1.38 -2.60
CA ALA A 39 -3.62 2.44 -2.19
C ALA A 39 -2.43 2.47 -3.14
N LEU A 40 -2.10 3.67 -3.64
CA LEU A 40 -0.83 3.91 -4.32
C LEU A 40 0.24 4.09 -3.25
N VAL A 41 1.19 3.17 -3.19
CA VAL A 41 2.23 3.16 -2.15
C VAL A 41 3.58 3.46 -2.79
N ASP A 42 4.26 4.44 -2.22
CA ASP A 42 5.59 4.87 -2.61
C ASP A 42 6.65 4.10 -1.79
N PHE A 43 7.42 3.26 -2.48
CA PHE A 43 8.55 2.53 -1.92
C PHE A 43 9.86 3.18 -2.36
N ARG A 44 10.98 2.76 -1.78
CA ARG A 44 12.30 3.35 -2.01
C ARG A 44 12.70 3.49 -3.49
N HIS A 45 12.26 2.56 -4.35
CA HIS A 45 12.68 2.48 -5.75
C HIS A 45 11.53 2.46 -6.76
N SER A 46 10.28 2.49 -6.30
CA SER A 46 9.11 2.33 -7.16
C SER A 46 7.84 2.74 -6.43
N THR A 47 6.85 3.23 -7.18
CA THR A 47 5.50 3.48 -6.67
C THR A 47 4.56 2.43 -7.27
N VAL A 48 3.80 1.72 -6.42
CA VAL A 48 2.98 0.56 -6.84
C VAL A 48 1.63 0.58 -6.13
N CYS A 49 0.56 0.23 -6.87
CA CYS A 49 -0.77 0.06 -6.28
C CYS A 49 -0.89 -1.29 -5.55
N PHE A 50 -1.40 -1.25 -4.32
CA PHE A 50 -1.74 -2.42 -3.52
C PHE A 50 -3.20 -2.35 -3.08
N PHE A 51 -3.84 -3.49 -2.87
CA PHE A 51 -5.10 -3.49 -2.13
C PHE A 51 -4.83 -3.16 -0.66
N ILE A 52 -5.72 -2.40 -0.03
CA ILE A 52 -5.56 -2.03 1.40
C ILE A 52 -5.43 -3.26 2.30
N ARG A 53 -6.12 -4.36 1.96
CA ARG A 53 -6.03 -5.63 2.72
C ARG A 53 -4.65 -6.30 2.70
N ASP A 54 -3.81 -5.95 1.73
CA ASP A 54 -2.46 -6.49 1.57
C ASP A 54 -1.39 -5.59 2.24
N LEU A 55 -1.85 -4.60 3.02
CA LEU A 55 -1.01 -3.63 3.71
C LEU A 55 -1.29 -3.67 5.22
N GLU A 56 -0.22 -3.61 6.01
CA GLU A 56 -0.26 -3.44 7.46
C GLU A 56 0.26 -2.04 7.80
N VAL A 57 -0.40 -1.34 8.71
CA VAL A 57 0.12 -0.05 9.21
C VAL A 57 1.39 -0.31 10.00
N ALA A 58 2.45 0.42 9.67
CA ALA A 58 3.71 0.42 10.41
C ALA A 58 3.79 1.72 11.21
N GLU A 59 3.90 1.62 12.54
CA GLU A 59 4.12 2.77 13.44
C GLU A 59 5.51 3.39 13.24
#